data_AF-A0AA86I8A0-F1
#
_entry.id   AF-A0AA86I8A0-F1
#
_cell.length_a   1.000
_cell.length_b   1.000
_cell.length_c   1.000
_cell.angle_alpha   90.00
_cell.angle_beta   90.00
_cell.angle_gamma   90.00
#
_symmetry.space_group_name_H-M   'P 1'
#
loop_
_entity.id
_entity.type
_entity.pdbx_description
1 polymer ?
#
loop_
_entity_poly.entity_id
_entity_poly.type
_entity_poly.pdbx_seq_one_letter_code
_entity_poly.pdbx_strand_id
1 'polypeptide(L)' 'MKIYCCLEHTDLALDVMVDEIELAPVFEKIENSTDKKGCEYCDNEAVYVVGD' A
#
# COMPACT_ATOMS: atom_id res chain seq x y z
N MET A 1 -4.37 -8.05 6.20
CA MET A 1 -4.83 -7.48 4.90
C MET A 1 -3.68 -6.66 4.33
N LYS A 2 -3.55 -6.51 3.00
CA LYS A 2 -2.45 -5.77 2.40
C LYS A 2 -2.96 -4.91 1.25
N ILE A 3 -2.64 -3.62 1.27
CA ILE A 3 -2.95 -2.65 0.23
C ILE A 3 -1.66 -2.33 -0.51
N TYR A 4 -1.67 -2.50 -1.83
CA TYR A 4 -0.56 -2.10 -2.70
C TYR A 4 -0.88 -0.72 -3.27
N CYS A 5 0.00 0.26 -3.06
CA CYS A 5 -0.25 1.64 -3.47
C CYS A 5 0.97 2.30 -4.11
N CYS A 6 0.71 3.24 -5.02
CA CYS A 6 1.73 4.13 -5.53
C CYS A 6 2.07 5.21 -4.49
N LEU A 7 3.14 5.98 -4.75
CA LEU A 7 3.59 7.04 -3.84
C LEU A 7 2.50 8.09 -3.56
N GLU A 8 1.67 8.43 -4.56
CA GLU A 8 0.61 9.43 -4.41
C GLU A 8 -0.53 8.97 -3.50
N HIS A 9 -0.83 7.67 -3.47
CA HIS A 9 -1.94 7.11 -2.71
C HIS A 9 -1.51 6.46 -1.39
N THR A 10 -0.25 6.64 -0.96
CA THR A 10 0.26 6.12 0.30
C THR A 10 -0.54 6.62 1.51
N ASP A 11 -0.84 7.92 1.57
CA ASP A 11 -1.55 8.54 2.70
C ASP A 11 -2.96 7.96 2.85
N LEU A 12 -3.68 7.84 1.72
CA LEU A 12 -4.99 7.20 1.65
C LEU A 12 -4.94 5.72 2.08
N ALA A 13 -3.94 4.97 1.62
CA ALA A 13 -3.78 3.57 2.00
C ALA A 13 -3.53 3.39 3.50
N LEU A 14 -2.78 4.30 4.11
CA LEU A 14 -2.53 4.33 5.55
C LEU A 14 -3.80 4.64 6.32
N ASP A 15 -4.55 5.68 5.95
CA ASP A 15 -5.81 6.04 6.61
C ASP A 15 -6.82 4.89 6.55
N VAL A 16 -7.02 4.29 5.37
CA VAL A 16 -7.93 3.15 5.19
C VAL A 16 -7.49 1.97 6.05
N MET A 17 -6.20 1.64 6.06
CA MET A 17 -5.72 0.50 6.82
C MET A 17 -5.86 0.74 8.33
N VAL A 18 -5.58 1.96 8.81
CA VAL A 18 -5.75 2.33 10.24
C VAL A 18 -7.22 2.21 10.66
N ASP A 19 -8.16 2.62 9.81
CA ASP A 19 -9.60 2.48 10.08
C ASP A 19 -10.02 1.00 10.18
N GLU A 20 -9.46 0.15 9.30
CA GLU A 20 -9.82 -1.27 9.22
C GLU A 20 -9.22 -2.14 10.32
N ILE A 21 -7.96 -1.91 10.71
CA ILE A 21 -7.27 -2.73 11.73
C ILE A 21 -7.16 -2.06 13.10
N GLU A 22 -7.62 -0.81 13.23
CA GLU A 22 -7.58 -0.01 14.47
C GLU A 22 -6.17 0.10 15.11
N LEU A 23 -5.12 -0.12 14.31
CA LEU A 23 -3.72 -0.20 14.72
C LEU A 23 -2.83 0.49 13.68
N ALA A 24 -1.62 0.86 14.09
CA ALA A 24 -0.61 1.37 13.17
C ALA A 24 -0.17 0.26 12.20
N PRO A 25 -0.43 0.39 10.89
CA PRO A 25 -0.07 -0.62 9.91
C PRO A 25 1.44 -0.64 9.65
N VAL A 26 1.94 -1.77 9.18
CA VAL A 26 3.27 -1.89 8.60
C VAL A 26 3.28 -1.19 7.24
N PHE A 27 4.31 -0.35 7.03
CA PHE A 27 4.53 0.40 5.80
C PHE A 27 5.89 0.04 5.21
N GLU A 28 5.90 -0.72 4.13
CA GLU A 28 7.12 -1.26 3.52
C GLU A 28 7.22 -0.89 2.04
N LYS A 29 8.45 -0.61 1.58
CA LYS A 29 8.73 -0.35 0.17
C LYS A 29 8.87 -1.67 -0.58
N ILE A 30 8.26 -1.75 -1.75
CA ILE A 30 8.38 -2.92 -2.62
C ILE A 30 9.74 -2.87 -3.30
N GLU A 31 10.65 -3.74 -2.88
CA GLU A 31 11.98 -3.85 -3.48
C GLU A 31 11.98 -4.88 -4.60
N ASN A 32 12.36 -4.47 -5.82
CA ASN A 32 12.66 -5.33 -6.98
C ASN A 32 11.77 -6.58 -7.11
N SER A 33 10.44 -6.39 -7.08
CA SER A 33 9.53 -7.50 -7.32
C SER A 33 9.50 -7.81 -8.81
N THR A 34 9.83 -9.06 -9.16
CA THR A 34 9.59 -9.61 -10.51
C THR A 34 8.10 -9.56 -10.89
N ASP A 35 7.23 -9.51 -9.88
CA ASP A 35 5.79 -9.37 -10.00
C ASP A 35 5.39 -7.91 -9.70
N LYS A 36 5.31 -7.08 -10.75
CA LYS A 36 4.85 -5.69 -10.64
C LYS A 36 3.38 -5.70 -10.20
N LYS A 37 3.09 -5.15 -9.01
CA LYS A 37 1.72 -4.93 -8.55
C LYS A 37 1.27 -3.52 -8.94
N GLY A 38 0.00 -3.39 -9.30
CA GLY A 38 -0.64 -2.11 -9.52
C GLY A 38 -1.03 -1.45 -8.20
N CYS A 39 -1.20 -0.15 -8.22
CA CYS A 39 -1.87 0.58 -7.16
C CYS A 39 -3.36 0.19 -7.13
N GLU A 40 -3.92 -0.06 -5.96
CA GLU A 40 -5.35 -0.40 -5.82
C GLU A 40 -6.28 0.79 -6.15
N TYR A 41 -5.74 2.00 -6.26
CA TYR A 41 -6.50 3.25 -6.44
C TYR A 41 -6.36 3.86 -7.84
N CYS A 42 -5.38 3.44 -8.63
CA CYS A 42 -5.13 3.97 -9.98
C CYS A 42 -4.25 3.03 -10.82
N ASP A 43 -4.09 3.32 -12.11
CA ASP A 43 -3.27 2.52 -13.03
C ASP A 43 -1.74 2.63 -12.83
N ASN A 44 -1.27 3.33 -11.80
CA ASN A 44 0.16 3.45 -11.50
C ASN A 44 0.70 2.16 -10.87
N GLU A 45 2.01 1.95 -11.01
CA GLU A 45 2.71 0.86 -10.31
C GLU A 45 2.75 1.11 -8.80
N ALA A 46 2.46 0.07 -8.01
CA ALA A 46 2.61 0.12 -6.57
C ALA A 46 4.10 0.11 -6.21
N VAL A 47 4.48 1.01 -5.31
CA VAL A 47 5.84 1.13 -4.77
C VAL A 47 5.89 0.86 -3.27
N TYR A 48 4.72 0.78 -2.62
CA TYR A 48 4.57 0.46 -1.21
C TYR A 48 3.49 -0.59 -0.99
N VAL A 49 3.65 -1.32 0.12
CA VAL A 49 2.62 -2.17 0.70
C VAL A 49 2.30 -1.67 2.10
N VAL A 50 1.01 -1.56 2.39
CA VAL A 50 0.46 -1.13 3.69
C VAL A 50 -0.37 -2.27 4.25
N GLY A 51 -0.05 -2.76 5.45
CA GLY A 51 -0.81 -3.86 6.03
C GLY A 51 -0.18 -4.48 7.28
N ASP A 52 -0.62 -5.68 7.64
CA ASP A 52 -0.02 -6.52 8.69
C ASP A 52 0.78 -7.67 8.06
#